data_AF-R0IW42-F1
#
_entry.id   AF-R0IW42-F1
#
_cell.length_a   1.000
_cell.length_b   1.000
_cell.length_c   1.000
_cell.angle_alpha   90.00
_cell.angle_beta   90.00
_cell.angle_gamma   90.00
#
_symmetry.space_group_name_H-M   'P 1'
#
loop_
_entity.id
_entity.type
_entity.pdbx_description
1 polymer ?
#
loop_
_entity_poly.entity_id
_entity_poly.type
_entity_poly.pdbx_seq_one_letter_code
_entity_poly.pdbx_strand_id
1 'polypeptide(L)'
;MRCLPLLLSLLAWMQLVLAQDLTLQSAVKQLPQCAQVCLKEALAQSSCEPTDTICICMDEQLQANVGTCLLQACTLKQALSTKNATATVCHAPIRYSGENARVSNIILAVVTAVCALTRLVYKAIVSAGELGYDDYSVLAAVICGVPSVIIIDRFSVPNGLGRDVWTVSFDQITEFVKYLYVLEILYFLQVALLKLTLLFFFLRIFPKTITKRLLWATVAVNCLSGVAFVFVAIFQCNPISSYWTRWDGEGTGKCININALAWSNAIISIVLDIWMLALPLHQVFQLQLSWRKKLGVAIMFCVGTFVTVISILRLRSLVTFAASNNPTWDQTSVLNWSNLEINIGIICACLPALRIILVRMFPKIMGTTKATEQPYYGTGSQSYASRHVGSASASRPEKSFASASRGNPAAITYTKTFEVRHTESDEQSLVGMELSHFAHKKANPSSSTSVSSV
;
A
#
# COMPACT_ATOMS: atom_id res chain seq x y z
N MET A 1 -4.57 56.35 47.74
CA MET A 1 -4.52 55.61 46.46
C MET A 1 -4.07 54.14 46.60
N ARG A 2 -4.29 53.45 47.74
CA ARG A 2 -3.92 52.03 47.94
C ARG A 2 -5.10 51.04 48.01
N CYS A 3 -6.35 51.52 48.00
CA CYS A 3 -7.54 50.65 48.06
C CYS A 3 -8.03 50.17 46.68
N LEU A 4 -7.66 50.84 45.58
CA LEU A 4 -8.07 50.48 44.23
C LEU A 4 -7.59 49.09 43.75
N PRO A 5 -6.33 48.66 44.01
CA PRO A 5 -5.88 47.34 43.56
C PRO A 5 -6.48 46.19 44.37
N LEU A 6 -6.81 46.39 45.65
CA LEU A 6 -7.50 45.41 46.50
C LEU A 6 -8.96 45.22 46.08
N LEU A 7 -9.62 46.29 45.62
CA LEU A 7 -10.99 46.24 45.12
C LEU A 7 -11.07 45.55 43.75
N LEU A 8 -10.06 45.74 42.89
CA LEU A 8 -9.92 45.03 41.63
C LEU A 8 -9.61 43.54 41.81
N SER A 9 -8.78 43.16 42.79
CA SER A 9 -8.53 41.75 43.09
C SER A 9 -9.75 41.06 43.71
N LEU A 10 -10.52 41.76 44.56
CA LEU A 10 -11.79 41.24 45.09
C LEU A 10 -12.87 41.11 44.02
N LEU A 11 -12.94 42.03 43.05
CA LEU A 11 -13.86 41.94 41.92
C LEU A 11 -13.46 40.81 40.94
N ALA A 12 -12.17 40.60 40.71
CA ALA A 12 -11.67 39.48 39.92
C ALA A 12 -11.94 38.12 40.61
N TRP A 13 -11.84 38.06 41.94
CA TRP A 13 -12.22 36.89 42.73
C TRP A 13 -13.74 36.67 42.75
N MET A 14 -14.55 37.74 42.82
CA MET A 14 -16.01 37.64 42.69
C MET A 14 -16.43 37.12 41.31
N GLN A 15 -15.75 37.52 40.24
CA GLN A 15 -16.00 36.99 38.89
C GLN A 15 -15.53 35.54 38.72
N LEU A 16 -14.48 35.11 39.42
CA LEU A 16 -14.08 33.70 39.45
C LEU A 16 -15.07 32.82 40.24
N VAL A 17 -15.61 33.34 41.35
CA VAL A 17 -16.59 32.60 42.19
C VAL A 17 -17.96 32.51 41.52
N LEU A 18 -18.37 33.50 40.71
CA LEU A 18 -19.59 33.44 39.90
C LEU A 18 -19.46 32.56 38.64
N ALA A 19 -18.26 32.08 38.30
CA ALA A 19 -18.02 31.20 37.16
C ALA A 19 -18.11 29.69 37.53
N GLN A 20 -18.31 29.35 38.81
CA GLN A 20 -18.41 27.98 39.29
C GLN A 20 -19.74 27.77 40.00
N ASP A 21 -20.74 27.35 39.23
CA ASP A 21 -21.62 26.20 39.53
C ASP A 21 -22.75 26.21 38.52
N LEU A 22 -22.48 25.64 37.33
CA LEU A 22 -23.57 25.18 36.47
C LEU A 22 -24.17 23.95 37.17
N THR A 23 -25.02 24.19 38.17
CA THR A 23 -25.69 23.13 38.90
C THR A 23 -26.45 22.25 37.91
N LEU A 24 -26.45 20.93 38.09
CA LEU A 24 -27.15 19.97 37.21
C LEU A 24 -28.61 20.38 36.97
N GLN A 25 -29.27 21.03 37.95
CA GLN A 25 -30.62 21.58 37.79
C GLN A 25 -30.74 22.67 36.71
N SER A 26 -29.72 23.52 36.55
CA SER A 26 -29.69 24.52 35.48
C SER A 26 -29.44 23.88 34.10
N ALA A 27 -28.58 22.85 34.05
CA ALA A 27 -28.32 22.08 32.84
C ALA A 27 -29.53 21.23 32.40
N VAL A 28 -30.20 20.57 33.34
CA VAL A 28 -31.41 19.76 33.09
C VAL A 28 -32.55 20.61 32.55
N LYS A 29 -32.69 21.87 32.98
CA LYS A 29 -33.68 22.81 32.43
C LYS A 29 -33.41 23.18 30.97
N GLN A 30 -32.17 23.11 30.51
CA GLN A 30 -31.79 23.36 29.12
C GLN A 30 -31.91 22.11 28.24
N LEU A 31 -32.15 20.93 28.84
CA LEU A 31 -32.32 19.68 28.09
C LEU A 31 -33.68 19.63 27.37
N PRO A 32 -33.75 18.99 26.19
CA PRO A 32 -35.01 18.68 25.51
C PRO A 32 -35.98 17.91 26.42
N GLN A 33 -37.29 18.11 26.23
CA GLN A 33 -38.32 17.44 27.05
C GLN A 33 -38.17 15.91 27.04
N CYS A 34 -37.88 15.31 25.89
CA CYS A 34 -37.67 13.86 25.76
C CYS A 34 -36.49 13.37 26.64
N ALA A 35 -35.41 14.16 26.73
CA ALA A 35 -34.23 13.82 27.53
C ALA A 35 -34.49 13.93 29.03
N GLN A 36 -35.34 14.89 29.45
CA GLN A 36 -35.75 15.01 30.85
C GLN A 36 -36.57 13.81 31.31
N VAL A 37 -37.43 13.25 30.44
CA VAL A 37 -38.19 12.03 30.73
C VAL A 37 -37.24 10.85 30.92
N CYS A 38 -36.33 10.64 29.96
CA CYS A 38 -35.35 9.56 30.03
C CYS A 38 -34.45 9.64 31.27
N LEU A 39 -33.99 10.84 31.64
CA LEU A 39 -33.16 11.02 32.82
C LEU A 39 -33.93 10.69 34.12
N LYS A 40 -35.19 11.13 34.23
CA LYS A 40 -36.02 10.84 35.41
C LYS A 40 -36.32 9.36 35.55
N GLU A 41 -36.64 8.69 34.44
CA GLU A 41 -36.92 7.26 34.44
C GLU A 41 -35.69 6.44 34.84
N ALA A 42 -34.52 6.79 34.29
CA ALA A 42 -33.28 6.12 34.63
C ALA A 42 -32.85 6.39 36.09
N LEU A 43 -33.06 7.60 36.59
CA LEU A 43 -32.81 7.95 38.00
C LEU A 43 -33.75 7.21 38.97
N ALA A 44 -35.01 6.97 38.58
CA ALA A 44 -35.94 6.20 39.40
C ALA A 44 -35.51 4.74 39.58
N GLN A 45 -34.67 4.23 38.67
CA GLN A 45 -34.12 2.88 38.71
C GLN A 45 -32.71 2.81 39.31
N SER A 46 -32.06 3.96 39.57
CA SER A 46 -30.72 4.00 40.14
C SER A 46 -30.72 4.36 41.63
N SER A 47 -29.58 4.14 42.28
CA SER A 47 -29.36 4.52 43.68
C SER A 47 -28.89 5.97 43.85
N CYS A 48 -28.76 6.74 42.76
CA CYS A 48 -28.24 8.10 42.81
C CYS A 48 -29.35 9.11 43.13
N GLU A 49 -29.06 10.06 44.01
CA GLU A 49 -29.96 11.19 44.24
C GLU A 49 -29.92 12.18 43.07
N PRO A 50 -31.03 12.86 42.72
CA PRO A 50 -31.07 13.83 41.60
C PRO A 50 -30.13 15.03 41.75
N THR A 51 -29.64 15.28 42.97
CA THR A 51 -28.69 16.35 43.30
C THR A 51 -27.24 15.87 43.32
N ASP A 52 -27.00 14.56 43.37
CA ASP A 52 -25.65 13.98 43.40
C ASP A 52 -25.10 13.84 41.99
N THR A 53 -24.46 14.91 41.51
CA THR A 53 -23.85 14.96 40.18
C THR A 53 -22.73 13.93 40.02
N ILE A 54 -21.99 13.62 41.09
CA ILE A 54 -20.85 12.71 41.04
C ILE A 54 -21.35 11.28 40.85
N CYS A 55 -22.36 10.85 41.61
CA CYS A 55 -22.98 9.54 41.45
C CYS A 55 -23.53 9.36 40.03
N ILE A 56 -24.27 10.36 39.53
CA ILE A 56 -24.88 10.31 38.19
C ILE A 56 -23.83 10.19 37.09
N CYS A 57 -22.71 10.89 37.22
CA CYS A 57 -21.64 10.90 36.23
C CYS A 57 -20.75 9.65 36.27
N MET A 58 -20.63 8.98 37.42
CA MET A 58 -19.78 7.80 37.60
C MET A 58 -20.53 6.47 37.38
N ASP A 59 -21.87 6.47 37.45
CA ASP A 59 -22.68 5.27 37.24
C ASP A 59 -22.79 4.92 35.74
N GLU A 60 -22.00 3.94 35.29
CA GLU A 60 -22.00 3.47 33.90
C GLU A 60 -23.35 2.87 33.46
N GLN A 61 -24.06 2.19 34.37
CA GLN A 61 -25.33 1.54 34.04
C GLN A 61 -26.43 2.59 33.85
N LEU A 62 -26.44 3.62 34.70
CA LEU A 62 -27.34 4.77 34.54
C LEU A 62 -27.08 5.48 33.21
N GLN A 63 -25.82 5.77 32.88
CA GLN A 63 -25.46 6.42 31.60
C GLN A 63 -25.86 5.56 30.39
N ALA A 64 -25.71 4.24 30.48
CA ALA A 64 -26.14 3.32 29.43
C ALA A 64 -27.68 3.32 29.26
N ASN A 65 -28.43 3.22 30.35
CA ASN A 65 -29.89 3.23 30.34
C ASN A 65 -30.44 4.55 29.78
N VAL A 66 -29.88 5.69 30.20
CA VAL A 66 -30.22 7.01 29.64
C VAL A 66 -29.92 7.03 28.14
N GLY A 67 -28.75 6.54 27.72
CA GLY A 67 -28.38 6.45 26.31
C GLY A 67 -29.38 5.63 25.48
N THR A 68 -29.81 4.46 25.97
CA THR A 68 -30.80 3.62 25.30
C THR A 68 -32.15 4.32 25.18
N CYS A 69 -32.62 4.98 26.24
CA CYS A 69 -33.88 5.72 26.20
C CYS A 69 -33.81 6.91 25.22
N LEU A 70 -32.70 7.66 25.20
CA LEU A 70 -32.51 8.79 24.28
C LEU A 70 -32.58 8.35 22.81
N LEU A 71 -32.00 7.20 22.47
CA LEU A 71 -32.03 6.68 21.10
C LEU A 71 -33.43 6.20 20.67
N GLN A 72 -34.32 5.90 21.62
CA GLN A 72 -35.70 5.45 21.34
C GLN A 72 -36.71 6.61 21.34
N ALA A 73 -36.55 7.58 22.24
CA ALA A 73 -37.54 8.61 22.51
C ALA A 73 -37.18 10.02 21.98
N CYS A 74 -35.92 10.28 21.64
CA CYS A 74 -35.46 11.59 21.13
C CYS A 74 -34.97 11.51 19.69
N THR A 75 -34.95 12.67 19.00
CA THR A 75 -34.20 12.81 17.75
C THR A 75 -32.69 12.70 18.01
N LEU A 76 -31.90 12.29 17.01
CA LEU A 76 -30.46 12.14 17.20
C LEU A 76 -29.77 13.47 17.57
N LYS A 77 -30.23 14.59 17.00
CA LYS A 77 -29.76 15.93 17.37
C LYS A 77 -30.00 16.22 18.86
N GLN A 78 -31.20 15.94 19.36
CA GLN A 78 -31.52 16.10 20.79
C GLN A 78 -30.69 15.17 21.69
N ALA A 79 -30.48 13.91 21.27
CA ALA A 79 -29.64 12.97 21.99
C ALA A 79 -28.18 13.44 22.06
N LEU A 80 -27.62 13.96 20.96
CA LEU A 80 -26.27 14.52 20.91
C LEU A 80 -26.13 15.81 21.73
N SER A 81 -27.11 16.72 21.66
CA SER A 81 -27.13 17.93 22.50
C SER A 81 -27.20 17.56 23.99
N THR A 82 -27.99 16.54 24.33
CA THR A 82 -28.07 16.02 25.70
C THR A 82 -26.72 15.45 26.13
N LYS A 83 -26.09 14.62 25.28
CA LYS A 83 -24.77 14.05 25.55
C LYS A 83 -23.68 15.11 25.72
N ASN A 84 -23.73 16.20 24.95
CA ASN A 84 -22.81 17.32 25.10
C ASN A 84 -23.02 18.03 26.45
N ALA A 85 -24.27 18.35 26.79
CA ALA A 85 -24.59 19.01 28.06
C ALA A 85 -24.21 18.13 29.26
N THR A 86 -24.57 16.85 29.25
CA THR A 86 -24.23 15.93 30.35
C THR A 86 -22.73 15.69 30.46
N ALA A 87 -22.02 15.49 29.34
CA ALA A 87 -20.56 15.35 29.36
C ALA A 87 -19.85 16.60 29.87
N THR A 88 -20.36 17.79 29.55
CA THR A 88 -19.83 19.07 30.04
C THR A 88 -20.03 19.22 31.55
N VAL A 89 -21.22 18.89 32.06
CA VAL A 89 -21.51 18.91 33.51
C VAL A 89 -20.69 17.86 34.27
N CYS A 90 -20.49 16.69 33.68
CA CYS A 90 -19.68 15.62 34.26
C CYS A 90 -18.16 15.87 34.12
N HIS A 91 -17.73 17.01 33.57
CA HIS A 91 -16.33 17.31 33.29
C HIS A 91 -15.60 16.16 32.56
N ALA A 92 -16.28 15.51 31.62
CA ALA A 92 -15.70 14.43 30.85
C ALA A 92 -14.46 14.92 30.07
N PRO A 93 -13.36 14.15 30.05
CA PRO A 93 -12.14 14.58 29.37
C PRO A 93 -12.39 14.71 27.86
N ILE A 94 -12.11 15.88 27.30
CA ILE A 94 -12.17 16.12 25.85
C ILE A 94 -10.97 15.46 25.20
N ARG A 95 -11.19 14.41 24.40
CA ARG A 95 -10.12 13.69 23.73
C ARG A 95 -9.88 14.27 22.33
N TYR A 96 -8.61 14.45 21.98
CA TYR A 96 -8.19 14.91 20.66
C TYR A 96 -7.04 14.06 20.12
N SER A 97 -7.30 13.35 19.03
CA SER A 97 -6.32 12.51 18.30
C SER A 97 -6.09 12.96 16.86
N GLY A 98 -6.72 14.07 16.44
CA GLY A 98 -6.63 14.58 15.07
C GLY A 98 -5.21 14.94 14.62
N GLU A 99 -4.38 15.47 15.53
CA GLU A 99 -2.98 15.80 15.20
C GLU A 99 -2.15 14.55 14.91
N ASN A 100 -2.31 13.50 15.72
CA ASN A 100 -1.62 12.23 15.50
C ASN A 100 -2.03 11.61 14.16
N ALA A 101 -3.31 11.71 13.79
CA ALA A 101 -3.81 11.23 12.50
C ALA A 101 -3.21 12.04 11.34
N ARG A 102 -3.18 13.38 11.45
CA ARG A 102 -2.58 14.29 10.47
C ARG A 102 -1.10 13.99 10.24
N VAL A 103 -0.31 13.97 11.31
CA VAL A 103 1.14 13.74 11.25
C VAL A 103 1.42 12.37 10.62
N SER A 104 0.74 11.32 11.08
CA SER A 104 0.92 9.96 10.53
C SER A 104 0.60 9.90 9.03
N ASN A 105 -0.51 10.52 8.62
CA ASN A 105 -0.94 10.57 7.22
C ASN A 105 0.09 11.27 6.32
N ILE A 106 0.59 12.44 6.73
CA ILE A 106 1.57 13.22 5.95
C ILE A 106 2.90 12.47 5.85
N ILE A 107 3.42 11.95 6.97
CA ILE A 107 4.70 11.22 6.97
C ILE A 107 4.64 10.02 6.03
N LEU A 108 3.59 9.19 6.14
CA LEU A 108 3.44 8.00 5.29
C LEU A 108 3.31 8.37 3.81
N ALA A 109 2.54 9.42 3.50
CA ALA A 109 2.37 9.89 2.13
C ALA A 109 3.70 10.39 1.53
N VAL A 110 4.46 11.19 2.27
CA VAL A 110 5.77 11.72 1.82
C VAL A 110 6.76 10.58 1.60
N VAL A 111 6.88 9.65 2.55
CA VAL A 111 7.77 8.49 2.41
C VAL A 111 7.39 7.65 1.19
N THR A 112 6.10 7.38 1.00
CA THR A 112 5.60 6.63 -0.16
C THR A 112 5.89 7.35 -1.47
N ALA A 113 5.65 8.65 -1.55
CA ALA A 113 5.92 9.47 -2.72
C ALA A 113 7.41 9.49 -3.06
N VAL A 114 8.29 9.63 -2.06
CA VAL A 114 9.75 9.55 -2.24
C VAL A 114 10.15 8.18 -2.77
N CYS A 115 9.69 7.09 -2.14
CA CYS A 115 10.01 5.72 -2.60
C CYS A 115 9.54 5.46 -4.04
N ALA A 116 8.33 5.90 -4.40
CA ALA A 116 7.79 5.77 -5.74
C ALA A 116 8.57 6.62 -6.76
N LEU A 117 8.87 7.88 -6.44
CA LEU A 117 9.63 8.77 -7.30
C LEU A 117 11.04 8.23 -7.54
N THR A 118 11.74 7.79 -6.49
CA THR A 118 13.08 7.20 -6.61
C THR A 118 13.06 5.97 -7.53
N ARG A 119 12.05 5.09 -7.41
CA ARG A 119 11.88 3.95 -8.32
C ARG A 119 11.70 4.40 -9.77
N LEU A 120 10.79 5.34 -10.03
CA LEU A 120 10.44 5.81 -11.37
C LEU A 120 11.63 6.50 -12.05
N VAL A 121 12.28 7.42 -11.35
CA VAL A 121 13.46 8.16 -11.83
C VAL A 121 14.61 7.20 -12.14
N TYR A 122 14.88 6.23 -11.26
CA TYR A 122 15.93 5.26 -11.50
C TYR A 122 15.67 4.41 -12.76
N LYS A 123 14.45 3.90 -12.93
CA LYS A 123 14.11 3.10 -14.12
C LYS A 123 14.16 3.94 -15.40
N ALA A 124 13.65 5.16 -15.36
CA ALA A 124 13.61 6.05 -16.52
C ALA A 124 15.01 6.51 -16.97
N ILE A 125 15.89 6.86 -16.02
CA ILE A 125 17.18 7.49 -16.35
C ILE A 125 18.33 6.47 -16.37
N VAL A 126 18.40 5.57 -15.39
CA VAL A 126 19.58 4.72 -15.16
C VAL A 126 19.43 3.34 -15.81
N SER A 127 18.22 2.77 -15.78
CA SER A 127 18.01 1.42 -16.30
C SER A 127 17.84 1.36 -17.82
N ALA A 128 17.66 2.51 -18.50
CA ALA A 128 17.35 2.63 -19.94
C ALA A 128 16.29 1.61 -20.43
N GLY A 129 15.44 1.15 -19.52
CA GLY A 129 14.52 0.04 -19.73
C GLY A 129 13.09 0.56 -19.89
N GLU A 130 12.29 -0.16 -20.66
CA GLU A 130 10.87 0.13 -20.80
C GLU A 130 10.17 0.11 -19.43
N LEU A 131 9.34 1.13 -19.17
CA LEU A 131 8.49 1.18 -17.98
C LEU A 131 7.49 0.02 -18.04
N GLY A 132 7.46 -0.77 -16.98
CA GLY A 132 6.55 -1.91 -16.90
C GLY A 132 5.16 -1.48 -16.44
N TYR A 133 4.16 -2.36 -16.63
CA TYR A 133 2.81 -2.17 -16.09
C TYR A 133 2.80 -1.95 -14.56
N ASP A 134 3.79 -2.50 -13.85
CA ASP A 134 4.01 -2.29 -12.42
C ASP A 134 4.34 -0.83 -12.07
N ASP A 135 5.05 -0.12 -12.94
CA ASP A 135 5.44 1.28 -12.69
C ASP A 135 4.28 2.23 -12.95
N TYR A 136 3.48 1.96 -13.99
CA TYR A 136 2.26 2.72 -14.28
C TYR A 136 1.22 2.57 -13.16
N SER A 137 1.05 1.36 -12.61
CA SER A 137 0.11 1.14 -11.51
C SER A 137 0.58 1.80 -10.20
N VAL A 138 1.88 1.83 -9.92
CA VAL A 138 2.44 2.61 -8.78
C VAL A 138 2.14 4.09 -8.96
N LEU A 139 2.40 4.64 -10.15
CA LEU A 139 2.14 6.05 -10.45
C LEU A 139 0.65 6.38 -10.28
N ALA A 140 -0.23 5.53 -10.82
CA ALA A 140 -1.68 5.69 -10.66
C ALA A 140 -2.10 5.62 -9.19
N ALA A 141 -1.55 4.70 -8.40
CA ALA A 141 -1.85 4.56 -6.97
C ALA A 141 -1.43 5.82 -6.18
N VAL A 142 -0.24 6.36 -6.45
CA VAL A 142 0.26 7.58 -5.78
C VAL A 142 -0.58 8.80 -6.17
N ILE A 143 -0.89 8.98 -7.46
CA ILE A 143 -1.75 10.08 -7.93
C ILE A 143 -3.13 9.99 -7.29
N CYS A 144 -3.72 8.79 -7.23
CA CYS A 144 -5.01 8.56 -6.57
C CYS A 144 -4.95 8.77 -5.04
N GLY A 145 -3.77 8.63 -4.43
CA GLY A 145 -3.50 8.89 -3.01
C GLY A 145 -3.54 10.36 -2.63
N VAL A 146 -3.09 11.27 -3.52
CA VAL A 146 -2.97 12.71 -3.22
C VAL A 146 -4.27 13.34 -2.71
N PRO A 147 -5.44 13.14 -3.37
CA PRO A 147 -6.70 13.67 -2.85
C PRO A 147 -7.05 13.15 -1.45
N SER A 148 -6.74 11.88 -1.13
CA SER A 148 -7.02 11.32 0.20
C SER A 148 -6.21 12.03 1.29
N VAL A 149 -4.93 12.29 1.02
CA VAL A 149 -4.05 13.00 1.95
C VAL A 149 -4.58 14.40 2.23
N ILE A 150 -4.98 15.14 1.18
CA ILE A 150 -5.53 16.49 1.28
C ILE A 150 -6.87 16.48 2.03
N ILE A 151 -7.76 15.54 1.72
CA ILE A 151 -9.08 15.43 2.34
C ILE A 151 -8.96 15.15 3.85
N ILE A 152 -8.05 14.27 4.25
CA ILE A 152 -7.84 13.98 5.68
C ILE A 152 -7.35 15.24 6.41
N ASP A 153 -6.32 15.89 5.88
CA ASP A 153 -5.66 17.03 6.54
C ASP A 153 -6.53 18.31 6.59
N ARG A 154 -7.08 18.69 5.44
CA ARG A 154 -7.74 19.99 5.24
C ARG A 154 -9.23 19.97 5.56
N PHE A 155 -9.84 18.79 5.55
CA PHE A 155 -11.30 18.67 5.68
C PHE A 155 -11.72 17.74 6.81
N SER A 156 -11.19 16.52 6.90
CA SER A 156 -11.67 15.53 7.89
C SER A 156 -11.25 15.89 9.33
N VAL A 157 -9.98 16.25 9.55
CA VAL A 157 -9.49 16.67 10.89
C VAL A 157 -10.19 17.94 11.40
N PRO A 158 -10.33 19.03 10.59
CA PRO A 158 -11.06 20.21 11.04
C PRO A 158 -12.54 19.98 11.33
N ASN A 159 -13.19 19.06 10.60
CA ASN A 159 -14.61 18.73 10.77
C ASN A 159 -14.90 17.65 11.82
N GLY A 160 -13.91 17.23 12.62
CA GLY A 160 -14.15 16.42 13.81
C GLY A 160 -13.48 15.04 13.85
N LEU A 161 -12.66 14.67 12.85
CA LEU A 161 -11.90 13.42 12.92
C LEU A 161 -11.01 13.40 14.17
N GLY A 162 -11.15 12.35 14.99
CA GLY A 162 -10.38 12.20 16.21
C GLY A 162 -10.84 13.10 17.36
N ARG A 163 -12.08 13.61 17.31
CA ARG A 163 -12.76 14.29 18.41
C ARG A 163 -13.97 13.48 18.84
N ASP A 164 -14.36 13.61 20.09
CA ASP A 164 -15.61 13.03 20.56
C ASP A 164 -16.82 13.69 19.87
N VAL A 165 -17.73 12.88 19.33
CA VAL A 165 -18.85 13.35 18.47
C VAL A 165 -19.71 14.43 19.11
N TRP A 166 -19.85 14.39 20.44
CA TRP A 166 -20.63 15.37 21.19
C TRP A 166 -19.98 16.77 21.21
N THR A 167 -18.69 16.89 20.91
CA THR A 167 -17.96 18.18 20.82
C THR A 167 -18.03 18.83 19.43
N VAL A 168 -18.61 18.13 18.45
CA VAL A 168 -18.62 18.53 17.03
C VAL A 168 -19.97 19.16 16.69
N SER A 169 -19.98 20.26 15.92
CA SER A 169 -21.25 20.89 15.50
C SER A 169 -21.97 20.04 14.44
N PHE A 170 -23.28 20.17 14.33
CA PHE A 170 -24.08 19.38 13.37
C PHE A 170 -23.69 19.63 11.91
N ASP A 171 -23.31 20.85 11.55
CA ASP A 171 -22.81 21.19 10.22
C ASP A 171 -21.45 20.53 9.95
N GLN A 172 -20.56 20.52 10.95
CA GLN A 172 -19.27 19.83 10.87
C GLN A 172 -19.45 18.31 10.75
N ILE A 173 -20.42 17.71 11.45
CA ILE A 173 -20.75 16.28 11.31
C ILE A 173 -21.18 15.99 9.86
N THR A 174 -22.03 16.83 9.29
CA THR A 174 -22.50 16.70 7.89
C THR A 174 -21.33 16.74 6.91
N GLU A 175 -20.44 17.73 7.03
CA GLU A 175 -19.25 17.83 6.19
C GLU A 175 -18.28 16.66 6.44
N PHE A 176 -18.09 16.23 7.68
CA PHE A 176 -17.26 15.08 8.03
C PHE A 176 -17.75 13.79 7.33
N VAL A 177 -19.05 13.49 7.40
CA VAL A 177 -19.63 12.30 6.75
C VAL A 177 -19.52 12.40 5.22
N LYS A 178 -19.66 13.60 4.66
CA LYS A 178 -19.47 13.86 3.23
C LYS A 178 -18.03 13.63 2.77
N TYR A 179 -17.01 14.03 3.53
CA TYR A 179 -15.62 13.71 3.19
C TYR A 179 -15.29 12.24 3.43
N LEU A 180 -15.91 11.61 4.42
CA LEU A 180 -15.78 10.18 4.67
C LEU A 180 -16.28 9.34 3.48
N TYR A 181 -17.40 9.74 2.86
CA TYR A 181 -17.90 9.16 1.61
C TYR A 181 -16.85 9.19 0.48
N VAL A 182 -16.22 10.35 0.28
CA VAL A 182 -15.19 10.50 -0.77
C VAL A 182 -13.95 9.66 -0.45
N LEU A 183 -13.55 9.61 0.82
CA LEU A 183 -12.42 8.78 1.27
C LEU A 183 -12.69 7.29 1.08
N GLU A 184 -13.92 6.82 1.31
CA GLU A 184 -14.31 5.42 1.06
C GLU A 184 -14.10 5.02 -0.41
N ILE A 185 -14.59 5.85 -1.34
CA ILE A 185 -14.46 5.62 -2.78
C ILE A 185 -12.98 5.60 -3.19
N LEU A 186 -12.21 6.60 -2.75
CA LEU A 186 -10.77 6.68 -3.03
C LEU A 186 -10.03 5.48 -2.45
N TYR A 187 -10.41 5.00 -1.27
CA TYR A 187 -9.82 3.83 -0.65
C TYR A 187 -10.05 2.56 -1.48
N PHE A 188 -11.28 2.28 -1.93
CA PHE A 188 -11.56 1.11 -2.78
C PHE A 188 -10.75 1.15 -4.08
N LEU A 189 -10.63 2.32 -4.69
CA LEU A 189 -9.80 2.51 -5.88
C LEU A 189 -8.31 2.27 -5.57
N GLN A 190 -7.79 2.82 -4.47
CA GLN A 190 -6.39 2.66 -4.07
C GLN A 190 -6.03 1.20 -3.74
N VAL A 191 -6.90 0.46 -3.04
CA VAL A 191 -6.68 -0.97 -2.77
C VAL A 191 -6.58 -1.76 -4.07
N ALA A 192 -7.47 -1.50 -5.03
CA ALA A 192 -7.44 -2.17 -6.32
C ALA A 192 -6.11 -1.87 -7.06
N LEU A 193 -5.66 -0.61 -7.09
CA LEU A 193 -4.40 -0.19 -7.70
C LEU A 193 -3.16 -0.76 -7.00
N LEU A 194 -3.19 -0.85 -5.66
CA LEU A 194 -2.13 -1.49 -4.87
C LEU A 194 -1.99 -2.96 -5.25
N LYS A 195 -3.11 -3.71 -5.28
CA LYS A 195 -3.08 -5.13 -5.65
C LYS A 195 -2.64 -5.33 -7.10
N LEU A 196 -3.05 -4.45 -8.03
CA LEU A 196 -2.55 -4.46 -9.41
C LEU A 196 -1.03 -4.29 -9.47
N THR A 197 -0.48 -3.39 -8.66
CA THR A 197 0.97 -3.19 -8.56
C THR A 197 1.70 -4.45 -8.15
N LEU A 198 1.19 -5.16 -7.14
CA LEU A 198 1.78 -6.42 -6.69
C LEU A 198 1.64 -7.52 -7.74
N LEU A 199 0.49 -7.62 -8.39
CA LEU A 199 0.23 -8.64 -9.42
C LEU A 199 1.10 -8.44 -10.68
N PHE A 200 1.27 -7.20 -11.16
CA PHE A 200 2.16 -6.91 -12.28
C PHE A 200 3.62 -7.18 -11.93
N PHE A 201 4.01 -6.87 -10.69
CA PHE A 201 5.32 -7.24 -10.18
C PHE A 201 5.53 -8.76 -10.16
N PHE A 202 4.52 -9.54 -9.78
CA PHE A 202 4.58 -11.01 -9.81
C PHE A 202 4.65 -11.56 -11.25
N LEU A 203 3.91 -10.98 -12.19
CA LEU A 203 3.95 -11.37 -13.61
C LEU A 203 5.34 -11.20 -14.24
N ARG A 204 6.12 -10.21 -13.76
CA ARG A 204 7.49 -9.97 -14.20
C ARG A 204 8.48 -11.01 -13.65
N ILE A 205 8.27 -11.49 -12.44
CA ILE A 205 9.24 -12.35 -11.74
C ILE A 205 9.06 -13.84 -12.04
N PHE A 206 7.81 -14.28 -12.24
CA PHE A 206 7.53 -15.69 -12.48
C PHE A 206 7.41 -15.99 -13.99
N PRO A 207 8.37 -16.74 -14.58
CA PRO A 207 8.35 -17.04 -16.01
C PRO A 207 7.37 -18.17 -16.39
N LYS A 208 6.95 -19.03 -15.44
CA LYS A 208 6.12 -20.22 -15.72
C LYS A 208 4.75 -19.84 -16.30
N THR A 209 4.37 -20.48 -17.41
CA THR A 209 3.14 -20.19 -18.17
C THR A 209 1.86 -20.38 -17.36
N ILE A 210 1.78 -21.45 -16.54
CA ILE A 210 0.61 -21.72 -15.70
C ILE A 210 0.42 -20.61 -14.65
N THR A 211 1.49 -20.23 -13.96
CA THR A 211 1.46 -19.15 -12.97
C THR A 211 1.09 -17.82 -13.60
N LYS A 212 1.61 -17.51 -14.79
CA LYS A 212 1.21 -16.31 -15.54
C LYS A 212 -0.28 -16.29 -15.86
N ARG A 213 -0.87 -17.42 -16.27
CA ARG A 213 -2.32 -17.51 -16.50
C ARG A 213 -3.12 -17.26 -15.22
N LEU A 214 -2.72 -17.86 -14.09
CA LEU A 214 -3.36 -17.64 -12.80
C LEU A 214 -3.24 -16.19 -12.33
N LEU A 215 -2.08 -15.56 -12.53
CA LEU A 215 -1.87 -14.15 -12.21
C LEU A 215 -2.74 -13.23 -13.06
N TRP A 216 -2.82 -13.45 -14.39
CA TRP A 216 -3.72 -12.68 -15.25
C TRP A 216 -5.20 -12.88 -14.89
N ALA A 217 -5.61 -14.09 -14.52
CA ALA A 217 -6.95 -14.33 -13.99
C ALA A 217 -7.20 -13.54 -12.68
N THR A 218 -6.20 -13.50 -11.79
CA THR A 218 -6.28 -12.73 -10.54
C THR A 218 -6.34 -11.22 -10.79
N VAL A 219 -5.60 -10.72 -11.79
CA VAL A 219 -5.70 -9.32 -12.26
C VAL A 219 -7.12 -9.01 -12.71
N ALA A 220 -7.73 -9.87 -13.52
CA ALA A 220 -9.11 -9.69 -13.98
C ALA A 220 -10.12 -9.66 -12.81
N VAL A 221 -10.00 -10.60 -11.86
CA VAL A 221 -10.85 -10.66 -10.66
C VAL A 221 -10.68 -9.40 -9.80
N ASN A 222 -9.44 -8.95 -9.60
CA ASN A 222 -9.13 -7.74 -8.83
C ASN A 222 -9.71 -6.48 -9.50
N CYS A 223 -9.54 -6.32 -10.81
CA CYS A 223 -10.13 -5.21 -11.56
C CYS A 223 -11.66 -5.23 -11.47
N LEU A 224 -12.29 -6.39 -11.73
CA LEU A 224 -13.74 -6.52 -11.70
C LEU A 224 -14.30 -6.20 -10.30
N SER A 225 -13.68 -6.75 -9.25
CA SER A 225 -14.08 -6.50 -7.87
C SER A 225 -13.88 -5.03 -7.50
N GLY A 226 -12.72 -4.44 -7.80
CA GLY A 226 -12.42 -3.04 -7.52
C GLY A 226 -13.39 -2.08 -8.21
N VAL A 227 -13.67 -2.31 -9.49
CA VAL A 227 -14.66 -1.52 -10.24
C VAL A 227 -16.04 -1.69 -9.60
N ALA A 228 -16.48 -2.92 -9.33
CA ALA A 228 -17.77 -3.17 -8.69
C ALA A 228 -17.91 -2.44 -7.35
N PHE A 229 -16.91 -2.52 -6.47
CA PHE A 229 -16.93 -1.84 -5.17
C PHE A 229 -16.95 -0.32 -5.31
N VAL A 230 -16.18 0.26 -6.24
CA VAL A 230 -16.21 1.71 -6.51
C VAL A 230 -17.59 2.15 -7.00
N PHE A 231 -18.21 1.42 -7.94
CA PHE A 231 -19.55 1.73 -8.42
C PHE A 231 -20.60 1.62 -7.31
N VAL A 232 -20.55 0.54 -6.51
CA VAL A 232 -21.47 0.38 -5.39
C VAL A 232 -21.26 1.49 -4.35
N ALA A 233 -20.02 1.88 -4.04
CA ALA A 233 -19.73 2.98 -3.12
C ALA A 233 -20.24 4.33 -3.62
N ILE A 234 -20.18 4.59 -4.93
CA ILE A 234 -20.73 5.82 -5.53
C ILE A 234 -22.26 5.84 -5.46
N PHE A 235 -22.89 4.70 -5.73
CA PHE A 235 -24.35 4.58 -5.84
C PHE A 235 -25.01 3.91 -4.62
N GLN A 236 -24.33 3.91 -3.46
CA GLN A 236 -24.80 3.23 -2.25
C GLN A 236 -26.05 3.87 -1.64
N CYS A 237 -26.38 5.11 -2.01
CA CYS A 237 -27.55 5.85 -1.55
C CYS A 237 -28.36 6.44 -2.72
N ASN A 238 -29.68 6.49 -2.55
CA ASN A 238 -30.60 7.14 -3.48
C ASN A 238 -31.52 8.14 -2.73
N PRO A 239 -31.39 9.46 -2.98
CA PRO A 239 -30.32 10.11 -3.76
C PRO A 239 -28.95 10.00 -3.06
N ILE A 240 -27.86 10.17 -3.81
CA ILE A 240 -26.46 10.07 -3.31
C ILE A 240 -26.23 10.98 -2.10
N SER A 241 -26.84 12.17 -2.10
CA SER A 241 -26.76 13.13 -0.99
C SER A 241 -27.23 12.58 0.35
N SER A 242 -28.07 11.55 0.34
CA SER A 242 -28.56 10.90 1.56
C SER A 242 -27.46 10.25 2.38
N TYR A 243 -26.29 9.97 1.81
CA TYR A 243 -25.16 9.46 2.58
C TYR A 243 -24.74 10.42 3.69
N TRP A 244 -24.67 11.72 3.38
CA TRP A 244 -24.23 12.74 4.34
C TRP A 244 -25.36 13.59 4.92
N THR A 245 -26.59 13.52 4.40
CA THR A 245 -27.73 14.24 4.99
C THR A 245 -28.58 13.41 5.94
N ARG A 246 -28.42 12.08 5.95
CA ARG A 246 -29.28 11.17 6.74
C ARG A 246 -28.65 10.72 8.07
N TRP A 247 -27.48 11.25 8.44
CA TRP A 247 -26.84 10.84 9.70
C TRP A 247 -27.72 11.11 10.92
N ASP A 248 -28.62 12.10 10.86
CA ASP A 248 -29.55 12.49 11.93
C ASP A 248 -30.86 11.68 11.96
N GLY A 249 -31.10 10.83 10.96
CA GLY A 249 -32.31 10.04 10.82
C GLY A 249 -33.50 10.78 10.20
N GLU A 250 -33.37 12.07 9.86
CA GLU A 250 -34.47 12.92 9.35
C GLU A 250 -34.54 12.94 7.81
N GLY A 251 -33.48 12.51 7.13
CA GLY A 251 -33.40 12.48 5.66
C GLY A 251 -34.30 11.44 4.97
N THR A 252 -34.84 11.79 3.78
CA THR A 252 -35.87 11.01 3.06
C THR A 252 -35.34 9.98 2.04
N GLY A 253 -34.03 9.76 1.93
CA GLY A 253 -33.46 8.78 0.99
C GLY A 253 -33.16 7.42 1.58
N LYS A 254 -32.87 6.42 0.72
CA LYS A 254 -32.50 5.06 1.14
C LYS A 254 -31.03 4.78 0.81
N CYS A 255 -30.33 4.12 1.73
CA CYS A 255 -28.97 3.64 1.53
C CYS A 255 -28.93 2.13 1.74
N ILE A 256 -27.99 1.46 1.08
CA ILE A 256 -27.65 0.06 1.41
C ILE A 256 -26.95 0.01 2.76
N ASN A 257 -26.70 -1.19 3.27
CA ASN A 257 -25.92 -1.36 4.50
C ASN A 257 -24.44 -1.04 4.24
N ILE A 258 -24.03 0.19 4.58
CA ILE A 258 -22.66 0.72 4.38
C ILE A 258 -21.62 -0.13 5.14
N ASN A 259 -21.93 -0.57 6.36
CA ASN A 259 -21.05 -1.44 7.13
C ASN A 259 -20.86 -2.80 6.44
N ALA A 260 -21.93 -3.38 5.90
CA ALA A 260 -21.85 -4.63 5.15
C ALA A 260 -21.02 -4.48 3.87
N LEU A 261 -21.12 -3.34 3.16
CA LEU A 261 -20.27 -3.03 2.01
C LEU A 261 -18.79 -3.00 2.42
N ALA A 262 -18.46 -2.25 3.48
CA ALA A 262 -17.09 -2.12 3.97
C ALA A 262 -16.51 -3.46 4.44
N TRP A 263 -17.29 -4.28 5.17
CA TRP A 263 -16.88 -5.62 5.60
C TRP A 263 -16.68 -6.58 4.42
N SER A 264 -17.58 -6.54 3.44
CA SER A 264 -17.45 -7.37 2.23
C SER A 264 -16.17 -7.05 1.47
N ASN A 265 -15.87 -5.76 1.27
CA ASN A 265 -14.63 -5.34 0.62
C ASN A 265 -13.39 -5.78 1.44
N ALA A 266 -13.42 -5.61 2.77
CA ALA A 266 -12.31 -5.99 3.64
C ALA A 266 -12.05 -7.52 3.60
N ILE A 267 -13.09 -8.35 3.67
CA ILE A 267 -12.97 -9.81 3.60
C ILE A 267 -12.43 -10.25 2.24
N ILE A 268 -13.00 -9.73 1.13
CA ILE A 268 -12.53 -10.07 -0.22
C ILE A 268 -11.08 -9.62 -0.42
N SER A 269 -10.70 -8.45 0.11
CA SER A 269 -9.32 -7.96 0.07
C SER A 269 -8.38 -8.95 0.75
N ILE A 270 -8.69 -9.40 1.98
CA ILE A 270 -7.87 -10.36 2.74
C ILE A 270 -7.76 -11.70 1.99
N VAL A 271 -8.86 -12.21 1.44
CA VAL A 271 -8.85 -13.45 0.65
C VAL A 271 -7.94 -13.32 -0.56
N LEU A 272 -8.00 -12.18 -1.27
CA LEU A 272 -7.10 -11.90 -2.38
C LEU A 272 -5.64 -11.80 -1.94
N ASP A 273 -5.34 -11.24 -0.77
CA ASP A 273 -3.97 -11.16 -0.25
C ASP A 273 -3.41 -12.54 0.08
N ILE A 274 -4.19 -13.39 0.74
CA ILE A 274 -3.83 -14.78 1.03
C ILE A 274 -3.62 -15.57 -0.28
N TRP A 275 -4.50 -15.39 -1.26
CA TRP A 275 -4.37 -16.02 -2.57
C TRP A 275 -3.08 -15.57 -3.29
N MET A 276 -2.82 -14.26 -3.31
CA MET A 276 -1.61 -13.69 -3.89
C MET A 276 -0.34 -14.17 -3.19
N LEU A 277 -0.38 -14.45 -1.88
CA LEU A 277 0.70 -15.06 -1.12
C LEU A 277 0.91 -16.55 -1.44
N ALA A 278 -0.17 -17.30 -1.69
CA ALA A 278 -0.11 -18.72 -1.97
C ALA A 278 0.52 -19.03 -3.35
N LEU A 279 0.24 -18.20 -4.36
CA LEU A 279 0.75 -18.34 -5.73
C LEU A 279 2.29 -18.51 -5.81
N PRO A 280 3.12 -17.59 -5.26
CA PRO A 280 4.57 -17.71 -5.31
C PRO A 280 5.10 -18.86 -4.46
N LEU A 281 4.49 -19.16 -3.31
CA LEU A 281 4.92 -20.24 -2.42
C LEU A 281 4.84 -21.61 -3.09
N HIS A 282 3.72 -21.91 -3.74
CA HIS A 282 3.55 -23.18 -4.45
C HIS A 282 4.66 -23.41 -5.48
N GLN A 283 5.04 -22.35 -6.20
CA GLN A 283 6.08 -22.44 -7.22
C GLN A 283 7.49 -22.64 -6.65
N VAL A 284 7.75 -22.12 -5.45
CA VAL A 284 9.07 -22.19 -4.80
C VAL A 284 9.30 -23.57 -4.20
N PHE A 285 8.28 -24.20 -3.63
CA PHE A 285 8.39 -25.59 -3.16
C PHE A 285 8.68 -26.58 -4.31
N GLN A 286 8.21 -26.27 -5.52
CA GLN A 286 8.33 -27.12 -6.70
C GLN A 286 9.62 -26.87 -7.51
N LEU A 287 10.47 -25.88 -7.18
CA LEU A 287 11.56 -25.46 -8.07
C LEU A 287 12.87 -25.17 -7.32
N GLN A 288 13.96 -25.80 -7.77
CA GLN A 288 15.33 -25.51 -7.33
C GLN A 288 15.78 -24.13 -7.84
N LEU A 289 15.31 -23.07 -7.18
CA LEU A 289 15.66 -21.69 -7.50
C LEU A 289 17.07 -21.33 -7.01
N SER A 290 17.81 -20.56 -7.80
CA SER A 290 19.08 -19.98 -7.37
C SER A 290 18.89 -19.07 -6.15
N TRP A 291 19.93 -18.94 -5.31
CA TRP A 291 19.87 -18.20 -4.03
C TRP A 291 19.29 -16.78 -4.16
N ARG A 292 19.60 -16.07 -5.27
CA ARG A 292 19.06 -14.73 -5.56
C ARG A 292 17.54 -14.73 -5.75
N LYS A 293 16.99 -15.72 -6.47
CA LYS A 293 15.53 -15.88 -6.68
C LYS A 293 14.83 -16.30 -5.38
N LYS A 294 15.47 -17.15 -4.58
CA LYS A 294 14.98 -17.56 -3.25
C LYS A 294 14.85 -16.36 -2.31
N LEU A 295 15.81 -15.43 -2.33
CA LEU A 295 15.74 -14.20 -1.55
C LEU A 295 14.64 -13.24 -2.02
N GLY A 296 14.43 -13.10 -3.33
CA GLY A 296 13.32 -12.29 -3.87
C GLY A 296 11.95 -12.79 -3.41
N VAL A 297 11.75 -14.12 -3.45
CA VAL A 297 10.55 -14.78 -2.95
C VAL A 297 10.38 -14.57 -1.44
N ALA A 298 11.45 -14.69 -0.65
CA ALA A 298 11.39 -14.47 0.79
C ALA A 298 10.93 -13.04 1.12
N ILE A 299 11.47 -12.03 0.41
CA ILE A 299 11.05 -10.63 0.57
C ILE A 299 9.57 -10.46 0.21
N MET A 300 9.12 -11.04 -0.91
CA MET A 300 7.70 -11.00 -1.31
C MET A 300 6.78 -11.62 -0.27
N PHE A 301 7.17 -12.76 0.29
CA PHE A 301 6.38 -13.45 1.31
C PHE A 301 6.27 -12.61 2.59
N CYS A 302 7.38 -12.03 3.06
CA CYS A 302 7.36 -11.13 4.21
C CYS A 302 6.46 -9.91 3.95
N VAL A 303 6.58 -9.30 2.78
CA VAL A 303 5.76 -8.15 2.37
C VAL A 303 4.28 -8.50 2.34
N GLY A 304 3.89 -9.57 1.62
CA GLY A 304 2.49 -9.93 1.49
C GLY A 304 1.89 -10.35 2.84
N THR A 305 2.66 -11.03 3.69
CA THR A 305 2.22 -11.40 5.04
C THR A 305 1.97 -10.15 5.88
N PHE A 306 2.87 -9.17 5.80
CA PHE A 306 2.72 -7.91 6.53
C PHE A 306 1.49 -7.11 6.09
N VAL A 307 1.27 -6.97 4.77
CA VAL A 307 0.08 -6.30 4.23
C VAL A 307 -1.20 -7.04 4.66
N THR A 308 -1.21 -8.38 4.59
CA THR A 308 -2.36 -9.19 5.01
C THR A 308 -2.71 -8.96 6.50
N VAL A 309 -1.70 -8.87 7.38
CA VAL A 309 -1.91 -8.58 8.80
C VAL A 309 -2.54 -7.20 8.99
N ILE A 310 -2.07 -6.18 8.26
CA ILE A 310 -2.66 -4.84 8.30
C ILE A 310 -4.13 -4.87 7.84
N SER A 311 -4.46 -5.60 6.78
CA SER A 311 -5.83 -5.75 6.28
C SER A 311 -6.75 -6.42 7.32
N ILE A 312 -6.25 -7.41 8.08
CA ILE A 312 -6.99 -8.04 9.18
C ILE A 312 -7.23 -7.04 10.33
N LEU A 313 -6.22 -6.27 10.72
CA LEU A 313 -6.35 -5.25 11.76
C LEU A 313 -7.34 -4.16 11.35
N ARG A 314 -7.35 -3.78 10.07
CA ARG A 314 -8.34 -2.87 9.50
C ARG A 314 -9.76 -3.43 9.59
N LEU A 315 -9.97 -4.71 9.24
CA LEU A 315 -11.27 -5.37 9.39
C LEU A 315 -11.75 -5.35 10.85
N ARG A 316 -10.85 -5.62 11.81
CA ARG A 316 -11.19 -5.50 13.24
C ARG A 316 -11.67 -4.09 13.58
N SER A 317 -10.96 -3.04 13.14
CA SER A 317 -11.36 -1.66 13.38
C SER A 317 -12.71 -1.32 12.73
N LEU A 318 -13.02 -1.86 11.55
CA LEU A 318 -14.34 -1.69 10.91
C LEU A 318 -15.46 -2.35 11.71
N VAL A 319 -15.21 -3.52 12.30
CA VAL A 319 -16.20 -4.20 13.16
C VAL A 319 -16.43 -3.40 14.44
N THR A 320 -15.36 -2.89 15.07
CA THR A 320 -15.48 -2.03 16.26
C THR A 320 -16.21 -0.73 15.94
N PHE A 321 -15.91 -0.11 14.79
CA PHE A 321 -16.56 1.13 14.35
C PHE A 321 -18.07 0.96 14.16
N ALA A 322 -18.51 -0.15 13.59
CA ALA A 322 -19.94 -0.41 13.36
C ALA A 322 -20.77 -0.51 14.66
N ALA A 323 -20.13 -0.83 15.79
CA ALA A 323 -20.76 -0.89 17.12
C ALA A 323 -20.49 0.36 17.98
N SER A 324 -19.87 1.40 17.40
CA SER A 324 -19.42 2.57 18.15
C SER A 324 -20.54 3.56 18.47
N ASN A 325 -20.52 4.08 19.70
CA ASN A 325 -21.34 5.21 20.16
C ASN A 325 -20.65 6.58 19.97
N ASN A 326 -19.49 6.59 19.30
CA ASN A 326 -18.65 7.77 19.07
C ASN A 326 -17.89 7.66 17.72
N PRO A 327 -18.62 7.75 16.59
CA PRO A 327 -18.08 7.45 15.28
C PRO A 327 -16.93 8.38 14.86
N THR A 328 -16.98 9.67 15.21
CA THR A 328 -15.91 10.64 14.85
C THR A 328 -14.57 10.32 15.50
N TRP A 329 -14.59 9.72 16.69
CA TRP A 329 -13.40 9.26 17.40
C TRP A 329 -12.87 7.94 16.83
N ASP A 330 -13.75 6.93 16.71
CA ASP A 330 -13.35 5.58 16.32
C ASP A 330 -13.00 5.46 14.82
N GLN A 331 -13.54 6.36 13.97
CA GLN A 331 -13.17 6.45 12.56
C GLN A 331 -11.67 6.71 12.35
N THR A 332 -11.00 7.36 13.31
CA THR A 332 -9.54 7.59 13.27
C THR A 332 -8.77 6.29 13.16
N SER A 333 -9.19 5.25 13.88
CA SER A 333 -8.53 3.94 13.81
C SER A 333 -8.67 3.34 12.40
N VAL A 334 -9.87 3.38 11.82
CA VAL A 334 -10.15 2.85 10.48
C VAL A 334 -9.31 3.57 9.42
N LEU A 335 -9.22 4.91 9.48
CA LEU A 335 -8.42 5.69 8.54
C LEU A 335 -6.93 5.45 8.71
N ASN A 336 -6.43 5.30 9.94
CA ASN A 336 -5.02 5.01 10.18
C ASN A 336 -4.62 3.64 9.60
N TRP A 337 -5.41 2.59 9.84
CA TRP A 337 -5.14 1.27 9.26
C TRP A 337 -5.26 1.27 7.74
N SER A 338 -6.23 2.00 7.17
CA SER A 338 -6.38 2.14 5.72
C SER A 338 -5.17 2.87 5.10
N ASN A 339 -4.69 3.94 5.74
CA ASN A 339 -3.48 4.64 5.30
C ASN A 339 -2.24 3.76 5.38
N LEU A 340 -2.08 3.01 6.49
CA LEU A 340 -0.98 2.07 6.65
C LEU A 340 -1.01 1.02 5.54
N GLU A 341 -2.16 0.40 5.27
CA GLU A 341 -2.33 -0.63 4.24
C GLU A 341 -1.86 -0.14 2.86
N ILE A 342 -2.35 1.03 2.43
CA ILE A 342 -2.01 1.58 1.11
C ILE A 342 -0.54 2.00 1.02
N ASN A 343 -0.08 2.84 1.96
CA ASN A 343 1.26 3.42 1.90
C ASN A 343 2.35 2.35 2.06
N ILE A 344 2.21 1.47 3.06
CA ILE A 344 3.15 0.37 3.28
C ILE A 344 3.13 -0.58 2.08
N GLY A 345 1.95 -0.91 1.55
CA GLY A 345 1.84 -1.76 0.37
C GLY A 345 2.62 -1.21 -0.82
N ILE A 346 2.52 0.10 -1.10
CA ILE A 346 3.26 0.76 -2.19
C ILE A 346 4.76 0.79 -1.89
N ILE A 347 5.16 1.18 -0.67
CA ILE A 347 6.58 1.18 -0.24
C ILE A 347 7.18 -0.21 -0.44
N CYS A 348 6.47 -1.25 0.01
CA CYS A 348 6.89 -2.63 -0.12
C CYS A 348 7.01 -3.07 -1.59
N ALA A 349 6.09 -2.64 -2.45
CA ALA A 349 6.18 -2.89 -3.88
C ALA A 349 7.42 -2.22 -4.51
N CYS A 350 7.89 -1.11 -3.96
CA CYS A 350 9.08 -0.37 -4.41
C CYS A 350 10.42 -0.94 -3.88
N LEU A 351 10.42 -1.72 -2.78
CA LEU A 351 11.63 -2.29 -2.18
C LEU A 351 12.56 -3.05 -3.16
N PRO A 352 12.06 -3.87 -4.11
CA PRO A 352 12.91 -4.57 -5.06
C PRO A 352 13.74 -3.62 -5.93
N ALA A 353 13.14 -2.52 -6.39
CA ALA A 353 13.84 -1.49 -7.15
C ALA A 353 14.82 -0.72 -6.25
N LEU A 354 14.38 -0.31 -5.06
CA LEU A 354 15.23 0.40 -4.08
C LEU A 354 16.48 -0.41 -3.70
N ARG A 355 16.35 -1.73 -3.56
CA ARG A 355 17.50 -2.61 -3.30
C ARG A 355 18.54 -2.54 -4.40
N ILE A 356 18.13 -2.58 -5.67
CA ILE A 356 19.05 -2.51 -6.81
C ILE A 356 19.77 -1.16 -6.82
N ILE A 357 19.03 -0.07 -6.53
CA ILE A 357 19.58 1.29 -6.42
C ILE A 357 20.64 1.36 -5.33
N LEU A 358 20.34 0.85 -4.13
CA LEU A 358 21.25 0.88 -2.99
C LEU A 358 22.56 0.11 -3.27
N VAL A 359 22.47 -1.06 -3.89
CA VAL A 359 23.66 -1.86 -4.25
C VAL A 359 24.53 -1.12 -5.28
N ARG A 360 23.93 -0.38 -6.22
CA ARG A 360 24.66 0.35 -7.27
C ARG A 360 25.24 1.68 -6.78
N MET A 361 24.55 2.37 -5.88
CA MET A 361 25.03 3.63 -5.28
C MET A 361 26.08 3.42 -4.19
N PHE A 362 25.99 2.34 -3.42
CA PHE A 362 26.90 2.04 -2.31
C PHE A 362 27.55 0.66 -2.44
N PRO A 363 28.34 0.41 -3.50
CA PRO A 363 28.98 -0.89 -3.72
C PRO A 363 29.92 -1.28 -2.56
N LYS A 364 30.46 -0.29 -1.83
CA LYS A 364 31.37 -0.49 -0.70
C LYS A 364 30.69 -0.84 0.64
N ILE A 365 29.40 -0.54 0.82
CA ILE A 365 28.68 -0.78 2.09
C ILE A 365 27.99 -2.15 2.09
N MET A 366 27.64 -2.67 0.90
CA MET A 366 26.87 -3.91 0.73
C MET A 366 27.59 -4.99 -0.09
N GLY A 367 28.89 -4.77 -0.38
CA GLY A 367 29.73 -5.70 -1.14
C GLY A 367 30.20 -6.87 -0.28
N THR A 368 29.39 -7.93 -0.15
CA THR A 368 29.93 -9.24 0.23
C THR A 368 30.48 -9.93 -1.02
N THR A 369 31.64 -9.47 -1.49
CA THR A 369 32.46 -10.27 -2.40
C THR A 369 33.86 -10.26 -1.84
N LYS A 370 34.22 -11.36 -1.16
CA LYS A 370 35.61 -11.80 -1.17
C LYS A 370 35.97 -11.92 -2.64
N ALA A 371 36.86 -11.05 -3.12
CA ALA A 371 37.60 -11.33 -4.33
C ALA A 371 38.25 -12.70 -4.11
N THR A 372 37.66 -13.74 -4.69
CA THR A 372 38.36 -15.00 -4.83
C THR A 372 39.32 -14.72 -5.97
N GLU A 373 40.52 -14.25 -5.64
CA GLU A 373 41.66 -14.41 -6.52
C GLU A 373 41.75 -15.90 -6.83
N GLN A 374 41.23 -16.32 -7.97
CA GLN A 374 41.59 -17.61 -8.51
C GLN A 374 43.03 -17.45 -9.04
N PRO A 375 44.02 -18.16 -8.48
CA PRO A 375 45.33 -18.21 -9.08
C PRO A 375 45.17 -18.90 -10.43
N TYR A 376 45.45 -18.14 -11.48
CA TYR A 376 45.57 -18.64 -12.84
C TYR A 376 46.66 -19.72 -12.83
N TYR A 377 46.27 -21.00 -12.82
CA TYR A 377 47.18 -22.11 -13.11
C TYR A 377 47.58 -22.02 -14.58
N GLY A 378 48.59 -21.18 -14.86
CA GLY A 378 49.36 -21.28 -16.09
C GLY A 378 50.16 -22.57 -16.04
N THR A 379 49.75 -23.57 -16.81
CA THR A 379 50.57 -24.74 -17.15
C THR A 379 51.80 -24.27 -17.92
N GLY A 380 52.86 -23.94 -17.20
CA GLY A 380 54.20 -23.70 -17.73
C GLY A 380 54.85 -25.04 -18.08
N SER A 381 54.92 -25.35 -19.37
CA SER A 381 55.80 -26.40 -19.88
C SER A 381 57.25 -25.95 -19.72
N GLN A 382 57.95 -26.64 -18.82
CA GLN A 382 59.38 -26.62 -18.60
C GLN A 382 60.14 -26.86 -19.92
N SER A 383 61.07 -25.98 -20.29
CA SER A 383 62.17 -26.36 -21.18
C SER A 383 63.36 -25.42 -20.96
N TYR A 384 64.49 -26.08 -20.75
CA TYR A 384 65.82 -25.58 -20.40
C TYR A 384 66.30 -24.38 -21.23
N ALA A 385 66.90 -23.43 -20.53
CA ALA A 385 67.75 -22.42 -21.13
C ALA A 385 69.14 -23.00 -21.43
N SER A 386 69.62 -22.83 -22.67
CA SER A 386 71.05 -22.73 -22.96
C SER A 386 71.31 -21.52 -23.85
N ARG A 387 72.07 -20.56 -23.31
CA ARG A 387 72.69 -19.46 -24.06
C ARG A 387 73.85 -20.02 -24.90
N HIS A 388 74.03 -19.55 -26.12
CA HIS A 388 75.19 -18.73 -26.56
C HIS A 388 75.27 -18.60 -28.10
N VAL A 389 75.33 -17.33 -28.54
CA VAL A 389 76.30 -16.71 -29.48
C VAL A 389 76.53 -17.32 -30.88
N GLY A 390 76.40 -16.46 -31.91
CA GLY A 390 77.46 -16.31 -32.92
C GLY A 390 77.06 -16.38 -34.40
N SER A 391 77.05 -15.20 -35.04
CA SER A 391 77.64 -14.86 -36.34
C SER A 391 77.23 -15.55 -37.67
N ALA A 392 77.00 -14.67 -38.65
CA ALA A 392 77.40 -14.72 -40.07
C ALA A 392 76.62 -15.53 -41.12
N SER A 393 76.28 -14.78 -42.18
CA SER A 393 76.42 -15.09 -43.62
C SER A 393 75.49 -16.08 -44.30
N ALA A 394 74.70 -15.49 -45.20
CA ALA A 394 74.65 -15.74 -46.65
C ALA A 394 74.11 -17.07 -47.21
N SER A 395 73.52 -16.89 -48.40
CA SER A 395 73.29 -17.84 -49.49
C SER A 395 71.96 -18.63 -49.54
N ARG A 396 71.30 -18.36 -50.67
CA ARG A 396 70.14 -18.98 -51.34
C ARG A 396 70.57 -20.36 -51.92
N PRO A 397 69.74 -21.06 -52.74
CA PRO A 397 68.54 -21.89 -52.52
C PRO A 397 68.72 -23.38 -52.92
N GLU A 398 67.83 -24.30 -52.51
CA GLU A 398 67.43 -25.54 -53.25
C GLU A 398 66.32 -26.27 -52.45
N LYS A 399 65.08 -26.45 -52.95
CA LYS A 399 64.51 -27.45 -53.88
C LYS A 399 64.41 -28.90 -53.36
N SER A 400 63.14 -29.36 -53.37
CA SER A 400 62.65 -30.75 -53.49
C SER A 400 62.81 -31.64 -52.24
N PHE A 401 61.84 -32.46 -51.82
CA PHE A 401 60.93 -33.29 -52.61
C PHE A 401 59.54 -33.39 -51.96
N ALA A 402 58.55 -33.53 -52.83
CA ALA A 402 57.14 -33.73 -52.52
C ALA A 402 56.87 -35.13 -51.92
N SER A 403 55.85 -35.21 -51.07
CA SER A 403 54.91 -36.32 -51.15
C SER A 403 53.49 -35.76 -51.03
N ALA A 404 52.76 -35.90 -52.13
CA ALA A 404 51.40 -35.48 -52.31
C ALA A 404 50.45 -36.50 -51.65
N SER A 405 49.49 -35.99 -50.88
CA SER A 405 48.18 -36.61 -50.75
C SER A 405 47.12 -35.57 -51.08
N ARG A 406 46.45 -35.82 -52.20
CA ARG A 406 45.39 -35.03 -52.83
C ARG A 406 44.15 -34.96 -51.93
N GLY A 407 43.53 -33.77 -51.83
CA GLY A 407 42.23 -33.61 -51.17
C GLY A 407 41.60 -32.21 -51.23
N ASN A 408 41.24 -31.77 -52.45
CA ASN A 408 40.25 -30.73 -52.83
C ASN A 408 40.59 -29.21 -52.68
N PRO A 409 40.53 -28.40 -53.77
CA PRO A 409 40.91 -26.97 -53.78
C PRO A 409 39.74 -25.99 -53.58
N ALA A 410 38.71 -26.34 -52.81
CA ALA A 410 37.55 -25.45 -52.61
C ALA A 410 37.09 -25.38 -51.14
N ALA A 411 38.04 -25.27 -50.21
CA ALA A 411 37.72 -24.90 -48.83
C ALA A 411 37.90 -23.39 -48.67
N ILE A 412 36.79 -22.65 -48.69
CA ILE A 412 36.78 -21.25 -48.23
C ILE A 412 36.88 -21.32 -46.69
N THR A 413 38.06 -21.05 -46.15
CA THR A 413 38.23 -20.91 -44.70
C THR A 413 37.77 -19.51 -44.31
N TYR A 414 36.61 -19.42 -43.66
CA TYR A 414 36.09 -18.17 -43.10
C TYR A 414 36.41 -18.11 -41.61
N THR A 415 37.22 -17.13 -41.21
CA THR A 415 37.53 -16.86 -39.81
C THR A 415 36.58 -15.76 -39.31
N LYS A 416 35.65 -16.13 -38.42
CA LYS A 416 34.73 -15.17 -37.78
C LYS A 416 35.29 -14.77 -36.42
N THR A 417 35.71 -13.52 -36.28
CA THR A 417 36.07 -12.93 -34.99
C THR A 417 34.79 -12.42 -34.34
N PHE A 418 34.51 -12.88 -33.12
CA PHE A 418 33.40 -12.36 -32.31
C PHE A 418 33.97 -11.52 -31.18
N GLU A 419 33.51 -10.28 -31.07
CA GLU A 419 33.71 -9.48 -29.86
C GLU A 419 32.59 -9.85 -28.87
N VAL A 420 32.95 -10.56 -27.80
CA VAL A 420 32.00 -10.84 -26.71
C VAL A 420 31.90 -9.59 -25.86
N ARG A 421 30.92 -8.73 -26.15
CA ARG A 421 30.49 -7.70 -25.20
C ARG A 421 29.69 -8.35 -24.10
N HIS A 422 30.29 -8.49 -22.93
CA HIS A 422 29.56 -8.71 -21.69
C HIS A 422 28.73 -7.45 -21.41
N THR A 423 27.44 -7.50 -21.74
CA THR A 423 26.48 -6.62 -21.07
C THR A 423 26.19 -7.26 -19.72
N GLU A 424 26.25 -6.48 -18.64
CA GLU A 424 26.00 -6.94 -17.26
C GLU A 424 24.53 -7.35 -17.06
N SER A 425 24.11 -8.42 -17.71
CA SER A 425 22.82 -9.08 -17.52
C SER A 425 23.00 -10.54 -17.92
N ASP A 426 23.49 -11.34 -16.97
CA ASP A 426 23.54 -12.79 -17.09
C ASP A 426 22.11 -13.37 -17.14
N GLU A 427 21.54 -13.47 -18.34
CA GLU A 427 20.53 -14.48 -18.66
C GLU A 427 21.13 -15.48 -19.64
N GLN A 428 21.57 -16.64 -19.12
CA GLN A 428 21.82 -17.81 -19.93
C GLN A 428 20.49 -18.32 -20.50
N SER A 429 20.13 -17.85 -21.70
CA SER A 429 19.19 -18.56 -22.56
C SER A 429 19.93 -19.73 -23.19
N LEU A 430 19.70 -20.94 -22.69
CA LEU A 430 20.09 -22.17 -23.38
C LEU A 430 19.25 -22.28 -24.66
N VAL A 431 19.81 -21.87 -25.79
CA VAL A 431 19.25 -22.21 -27.10
C VAL A 431 19.51 -23.69 -27.32
N GLY A 432 18.43 -24.48 -27.34
CA GLY A 432 18.50 -25.89 -27.73
C GLY A 432 18.99 -26.00 -29.17
N MET A 433 20.08 -26.75 -29.37
CA MET A 433 20.56 -27.12 -30.70
C MET A 433 19.60 -28.17 -31.26
N GLU A 434 18.66 -27.77 -32.13
CA GLU A 434 17.91 -28.72 -32.93
C GLU A 434 18.84 -29.37 -33.96
N LEU A 435 19.27 -30.58 -33.65
CA LEU A 435 19.86 -31.53 -34.57
C LEU A 435 18.70 -32.34 -35.18
N SER A 436 18.20 -31.93 -36.34
CA SER A 436 17.22 -32.72 -37.08
C SER A 436 17.46 -32.70 -38.59
N HIS A 437 17.78 -33.90 -39.09
CA HIS A 437 17.66 -34.41 -40.47
C HIS A 437 18.71 -34.05 -41.52
N PHE A 438 19.84 -34.79 -41.46
CA PHE A 438 20.38 -35.43 -42.66
C PHE A 438 19.46 -36.58 -43.09
N ALA A 439 18.87 -36.50 -44.28
CA ALA A 439 18.34 -37.65 -44.99
C ALA A 439 18.65 -37.53 -46.48
N HIS A 440 19.46 -38.47 -46.96
CA HIS A 440 19.76 -38.74 -48.36
C HIS A 440 18.50 -38.82 -49.23
N LYS A 441 18.52 -38.17 -50.42
CA LYS A 441 17.90 -38.76 -51.63
C LYS A 441 18.63 -38.32 -52.91
N LYS A 442 18.99 -39.33 -53.70
CA LYS A 442 19.69 -39.30 -54.99
C LYS A 442 18.84 -38.67 -56.12
N ALA A 443 19.55 -38.06 -57.09
CA ALA A 443 19.37 -38.12 -58.56
C ALA A 443 18.03 -37.57 -59.16
N ASN A 444 17.94 -36.84 -60.28
CA ASN A 444 18.83 -36.33 -61.35
C ASN A 444 18.00 -35.27 -62.17
N PRO A 445 18.33 -34.82 -63.41
CA PRO A 445 18.63 -33.42 -63.72
C PRO A 445 17.71 -32.72 -64.77
N SER A 446 17.75 -31.38 -64.84
CA SER A 446 17.40 -30.57 -66.03
C SER A 446 17.75 -29.09 -65.76
N SER A 447 18.87 -28.58 -66.28
CA SER A 447 18.95 -27.72 -67.48
C SER A 447 18.10 -26.44 -67.44
N SER A 448 18.73 -25.28 -67.24
CA SER A 448 18.75 -24.19 -68.23
C SER A 448 19.48 -22.96 -67.70
N THR A 449 20.41 -22.52 -68.53
CA THR A 449 21.28 -21.34 -68.56
C THR A 449 20.50 -20.02 -68.61
N SER A 450 20.99 -18.95 -67.96
CA SER A 450 21.23 -17.65 -68.62
C SER A 450 21.97 -16.67 -67.72
N VAL A 451 23.04 -16.12 -68.30
CA VAL A 451 23.95 -15.06 -67.87
C VAL A 451 23.29 -13.68 -68.04
N SER A 452 23.64 -12.69 -67.21
CA SER A 452 24.18 -11.37 -67.65
C SER A 452 24.48 -10.42 -66.50
N SER A 453 25.72 -9.95 -66.51
CA SER A 453 26.32 -8.84 -65.79
C SER A 453 26.12 -7.51 -66.52
N VAL A 454 25.85 -6.43 -65.78
CA VAL A 454 26.65 -5.17 -65.73
C VAL A 454 26.53 -4.64 -64.31
#